data_AF-A0A1D7V194-F1
#
_entry.id   AF-A0A1D7V194-F1
#
_cell.length_a   1.000
_cell.length_b   1.000
_cell.length_c   1.000
_cell.angle_alpha   90.00
_cell.angle_beta   90.00
_cell.angle_gamma   90.00
#
_symmetry.space_group_name_H-M   'P 1'
#
loop_
_entity.id
_entity.type
_entity.pdbx_description
1 polymer ?
#
loop_
_entity_poly.entity_id
_entity_poly.type
_entity_poly.pdbx_seq_one_letter_code
_entity_poly.pdbx_strand_id
1 'polypeptide(L)' 'MKFTLGILFLFVVYLSVYFSLTISNLWILLSTFSVVHIGLFQAYRESLSLKFYLLCSILHLLSILLMNLYFRQT' A
#
# COMPACT_ATOMS: atom_id res chain seq x y z
N MET A 1 14.07 -4.28 -16.03
CA MET A 1 13.47 -3.12 -15.35
C MET A 1 12.04 -3.38 -14.89
N LYS A 2 11.04 -3.61 -15.78
CA LYS A 2 9.63 -3.80 -15.37
C LYS A 2 9.38 -4.88 -14.29
N PHE A 3 10.12 -5.99 -14.31
CA PHE A 3 10.00 -7.06 -13.32
C PHE A 3 10.54 -6.64 -11.93
N THR A 4 11.72 -5.99 -11.91
CA THR A 4 12.34 -5.45 -10.69
C THR A 4 11.44 -4.40 -10.02
N LEU A 5 10.72 -3.59 -10.82
CA LEU A 5 9.74 -2.63 -10.34
C LEU A 5 8.53 -3.30 -9.68
N GLY A 6 8.03 -4.38 -10.28
CA GLY A 6 6.94 -5.18 -9.69
C GLY A 6 7.31 -5.81 -8.36
N ILE A 7 8.55 -6.33 -8.24
CA ILE A 7 9.06 -6.89 -6.97
C ILE A 7 9.17 -5.80 -5.91
N LEU A 8 9.74 -4.64 -6.25
CA LEU A 8 9.91 -3.54 -5.31
C LEU A 8 8.55 -2.99 -4.85
N PHE A 9 7.59 -2.90 -5.77
CA PHE A 9 6.21 -2.56 -5.46
C PHE A 9 5.56 -3.57 -4.48
N LEU A 10 5.67 -4.87 -4.74
CA LEU A 10 5.16 -5.93 -3.86
C LEU A 10 5.81 -5.88 -2.47
N PHE A 11 7.12 -5.62 -2.42
CA PHE A 11 7.86 -5.49 -1.18
C PHE A 11 7.38 -4.31 -0.34
N VAL A 12 7.15 -3.16 -0.97
CA VAL A 12 6.65 -1.95 -0.29
C VAL A 12 5.23 -2.17 0.25
N VAL A 13 4.35 -2.82 -0.52
CA VAL A 13 3.00 -3.19 -0.06
C VAL A 13 3.09 -4.16 1.13
N TYR A 14 3.95 -5.18 1.05
CA TYR A 14 4.16 -6.13 2.14
C TYR A 14 4.63 -5.44 3.42
N LEU A 15 5.66 -4.59 3.33
CA LEU A 15 6.18 -3.85 4.48
C LEU A 15 5.10 -2.96 5.10
N SER A 16 4.29 -2.30 4.26
CA SER A 16 3.19 -1.43 4.70
C SER A 16 2.15 -2.20 5.49
N VAL A 17 1.76 -3.38 5.00
CA VAL A 17 0.80 -4.27 5.70
C VAL A 17 1.40 -4.81 7.00
N TYR A 18 2.69 -5.19 7.00
CA TYR A 18 3.38 -5.63 8.21
C TYR A 18 3.44 -4.55 9.29
N PHE A 19 3.80 -3.32 8.94
CA PHE A 19 3.79 -2.20 9.89
C PHE A 19 2.37 -1.84 10.33
N SER A 20 1.38 -1.99 9.45
CA SER A 20 -0.03 -1.81 9.78
C SER A 20 -0.54 -2.84 10.80
N LEU A 21 -0.05 -4.08 10.75
CA LEU A 21 -0.34 -5.11 11.76
C LEU A 21 0.23 -4.77 13.14
N THR A 22 1.36 -4.09 13.20
CA THR A 22 1.97 -3.66 14.48
C THR A 22 1.35 -2.39 15.06
N ILE A 23 0.64 -1.59 14.26
CA ILE A 23 0.10 -0.30 14.66
C ILE A 23 -1.40 -0.33 14.38
N SER A 24 -2.23 -0.63 15.38
CA SER A 24 -3.70 -0.70 15.25
C SER A 24 -4.40 0.67 15.11
N ASN A 25 -3.69 1.69 14.62
CA ASN A 25 -4.22 3.04 14.47
C ASN A 25 -4.49 3.35 12.98
N LEU A 26 -5.77 3.40 12.61
CA LEU A 26 -6.23 3.70 11.25
C LEU A 26 -5.56 4.93 10.62
N TRP A 27 -5.32 5.99 11.41
CA TRP A 27 -4.69 7.21 10.92
C TRP A 27 -3.25 6.99 10.49
N ILE A 28 -2.53 6.12 11.19
CA ILE A 28 -1.16 5.75 10.86
C ILE A 28 -1.15 4.87 9.61
N LEU A 29 -2.05 3.89 9.50
CA LEU A 29 -2.20 3.07 8.29
C LEU A 29 -2.51 3.91 7.04
N LEU A 30 -3.40 4.90 7.16
CA LEU A 30 -3.72 5.81 6.07
C LEU A 30 -2.53 6.72 5.70
N SER A 31 -1.75 7.14 6.69
CA SER A 31 -0.54 7.94 6.45
C SER A 31 0.53 7.14 5.69
N THR A 32 0.82 5.90 6.10
CA THR A 32 1.76 5.02 5.40
C THR A 32 1.28 4.69 3.98
N PHE A 33 -0.02 4.45 3.80
CA PHE A 33 -0.62 4.30 2.47
C PHE A 33 -0.33 5.51 1.57
N SER A 34 -0.59 6.72 2.05
CA SER A 34 -0.37 7.95 1.26
C SER A 34 1.10 8.13 0.89
N VAL A 35 2.03 7.95 1.83
CA VAL A 35 3.47 8.12 1.57
C VAL A 35 3.97 7.12 0.53
N VAL A 36 3.57 5.85 0.67
CA VAL A 36 3.94 4.76 -0.24
C VAL A 36 3.45 5.02 -1.66
N HIS A 37 2.19 5.42 -1.81
CA HIS A 37 1.58 5.66 -3.11
C HIS A 37 2.09 6.93 -3.78
N ILE A 38 2.37 8.00 -3.03
CA ILE A 38 3.05 9.19 -3.56
C ILE A 38 4.46 8.83 -4.04
N GLY A 39 5.23 8.09 -3.25
CA GLY A 39 6.59 7.65 -3.60
C GLY A 39 6.59 6.76 -4.84
N LEU A 40 5.67 5.80 -4.92
CA LEU A 40 5.50 4.93 -6.08
C LEU A 40 5.05 5.67 -7.33
N PHE A 41 4.12 6.60 -7.18
CA PHE A 41 3.66 7.43 -8.29
C PHE A 41 4.79 8.29 -8.83
N GLN A 42 5.61 8.90 -7.97
CA GLN A 42 6.78 9.67 -8.41
C GLN A 42 7.85 8.79 -9.06
N ALA A 43 8.20 7.66 -8.44
CA ALA A 43 9.27 6.78 -8.92
C ALA A 43 8.94 6.11 -10.26
N TYR A 44 7.66 5.81 -10.50
CA TYR A 44 7.26 4.98 -11.63
C TYR A 44 6.23 5.62 -12.56
N ARG A 45 5.97 6.94 -12.42
CA ARG A 45 4.97 7.69 -13.20
C ARG A 45 4.95 7.34 -14.69
N GLU A 46 6.12 7.27 -15.31
CA GLU A 46 6.27 7.08 -16.76
C GLU A 46 6.22 5.60 -17.18
N SER A 47 6.39 4.68 -16.23
CA SER A 47 6.55 3.25 -16.50
C SER A 47 5.39 2.38 -16.02
N LEU A 48 4.55 2.91 -15.12
CA LEU A 48 3.49 2.18 -14.44
C LEU A 48 2.15 2.49 -15.13
N SER A 49 1.42 1.44 -15.52
CA SER A 49 0.12 1.66 -16.14
C SER A 49 -0.87 2.18 -15.09
N LEU A 50 -1.56 3.28 -15.40
CA LEU A 50 -2.49 3.93 -14.48
C LEU A 50 -3.59 2.98 -13.98
N LYS A 51 -4.04 2.05 -14.84
CA LYS A 51 -4.99 0.99 -14.48
C LYS A 51 -4.44 0.05 -13.40
N PHE A 52 -3.18 -0.38 -13.53
CA PHE A 52 -2.54 -1.28 -12.57
C PHE A 52 -2.29 -0.59 -11.24
N TYR A 53 -1.86 0.68 -11.29
CA TYR A 53 -1.70 1.52 -10.11
C TYR A 53 -3.01 1.65 -9.31
N LEU A 54 -4.09 2.04 -9.98
CA LEU A 54 -5.40 2.20 -9.34
C LEU A 54 -5.90 0.89 -8.73
N LEU A 55 -5.76 -0.22 -9.45
CA LEU A 55 -6.15 -1.53 -8.95
C LEU A 55 -5.41 -1.88 -7.67
N CYS A 56 -4.10 -1.65 -7.61
CA CYS A 56 -3.34 -1.97 -6.41
C CYS A 56 -3.54 -0.98 -5.27
N SER A 57 -3.76 0.30 -5.58
CA SER A 57 -4.20 1.30 -4.59
C SER A 57 -5.51 0.89 -3.93
N ILE A 58 -6.49 0.41 -4.70
CA ILE A 58 -7.78 -0.07 -4.15
C ILE A 58 -7.57 -1.30 -3.27
N LEU A 59 -6.79 -2.29 -3.71
CA LEU A 59 -6.49 -3.49 -2.92
C LEU A 59 -5.79 -3.16 -1.59
N HIS A 60 -4.83 -2.24 -1.62
CA HIS A 60 -4.12 -1.81 -0.41
C HIS A 60 -5.06 -1.06 0.55
N LEU A 61 -5.95 -0.20 0.04
CA LEU A 61 -6.95 0.50 0.84
C LEU A 61 -7.95 -0.49 1.48
N LEU A 62 -8.38 -1.51 0.74
CA LEU A 62 -9.25 -2.58 1.23
C LEU A 62 -8.57 -3.35 2.38
N SER A 63 -7.28 -3.68 2.23
CA SER A 63 -6.50 -4.36 3.27
C SER A 63 -6.41 -3.53 4.56
N ILE A 64 -6.21 -2.21 4.45
CA ILE A 64 -6.22 -1.29 5.59
C ILE A 64 -7.57 -1.29 6.30
N LEU A 65 -8.67 -1.24 5.53
CA LEU A 65 -10.02 -1.27 6.08
C LEU A 65 -10.29 -2.59 6.83
N LEU A 66 -9.92 -3.72 6.23
CA LEU A 66 -10.08 -5.05 6.84
C LEU A 66 -9.24 -5.18 8.11
N MET A 67 -8.00 -4.69 8.10
CA MET A 67 -7.13 -4.64 9.28
C MET A 67 -7.75 -3.81 10.40
N ASN A 68 -8.24 -2.61 10.08
CA ASN A 68 -8.90 -1.74 11.06
C ASN A 68 -10.17 -2.37 11.64
N LEU A 69 -10.97 -3.08 10.83
CA LEU A 69 -12.13 -3.82 11.32
C LEU A 69 -11.72 -4.97 12.24
N TYR A 70 -10.69 -5.73 11.87
CA TYR A 70 -10.16 -6.85 12.65
C TYR A 70 -9.67 -6.40 14.04
N PHE A 71 -8.83 -5.37 14.10
CA PHE A 71 -8.30 -4.87 15.37
C PHE A 71 -9.31 -4.13 16.24
N ARG A 72 -10.43 -3.65 15.68
CA ARG A 72 -11.51 -3.03 16.45
C ARG A 72 -12.43 -4.07 17.09
N GLN A 73 -12.37 -5.33 16.67
CA GLN A 73 -13.15 -6.43 17.24
C GLN A 73 -12.49 -7.10 18.46
N THR A 74 -11.20 -6.84 18.71
CA THR A 74 -10.45 -7.27 19.91
C THR A 74 -10.47 -6.20 21.00
#